data_AF-A0A9Q0HH90-F1
#
_entry.id   AF-A0A9Q0HH90-F1
#
_cell.length_a   1.000
_cell.length_b   1.000
_cell.length_c   1.000
_cell.angle_alpha   90.00
_cell.angle_beta   90.00
_cell.angle_gamma   90.00
#
_symmetry.space_group_name_H-M   'P 1'
#
loop_
_entity.id
_entity.type
_entity.pdbx_description
1 polymer ?
#
loop_
_entity_poly.entity_id
_entity_poly.type
_entity_poly.pdbx_seq_one_letter_code
_entity_poly.pdbx_strand_id
1 'polypeptide(L)'
;MESTSFSPATAEHPRRLLPGFLSLDLCKELEFIHRSCATAGYRTGVLSTTLAHLSATGCSHLLLPFVKVRERLKEAVEEAFDCQFELFVEFTGLISWCKGAFIGWHSDDNKPYLKQRDFSAVCYLNDQGKDFKGGTLRFQDGEPSSIAPVAGDVAIYTADYRNVHCVDEIIEGERLTLTLWFTRDSASDEDPKLLNFLSQALERDREGPFYPLPASDNMYWFAYNGSGFDLRCARACQLGYTFYYSACGEKIPEDSFEMLSNPLFIGRGHEVFQKEFVNSMHALQVMQFYHWKASEAAKVRGTKGQAEQELISRKHSYTQLVLSCDKELAESILQCNCHVEMENLFSWDDFALAIENWERYTTEMRRKLSAFMPSWLSYQGIYYIDPSELNGCEK
;
A
#
# COMPACT_ATOMS: atom_id res chain seq x y z
N MET A 1 14.82 -32.05 -4.01
CA MET A 1 14.76 -31.60 -5.41
C MET A 1 13.48 -32.19 -6.00
N GLU A 2 12.35 -31.54 -5.74
CA GLU A 2 11.11 -31.84 -6.44
C GLU A 2 10.98 -30.78 -7.53
N SER A 3 11.07 -31.24 -8.79
CA SER A 3 10.83 -30.41 -9.95
C SER A 3 9.35 -30.04 -9.98
N THR A 4 9.04 -28.77 -9.71
CA THR A 4 7.73 -28.19 -10.02
C THR A 4 7.52 -28.26 -11.53
N SER A 5 6.66 -29.17 -11.98
CA SER A 5 6.28 -29.27 -13.38
C SER A 5 5.40 -28.06 -13.76
N PHE A 6 5.97 -27.13 -14.52
CA PHE A 6 5.26 -26.02 -15.13
C PHE A 6 4.28 -26.56 -16.19
N SER A 7 2.99 -26.29 -16.05
CA SER A 7 2.02 -26.55 -17.12
C SER A 7 2.21 -25.52 -18.22
N PRO A 8 2.34 -25.91 -19.51
CA PRO A 8 2.42 -24.98 -20.63
C PRO A 8 1.10 -24.21 -20.80
N ALA A 9 1.15 -23.11 -21.57
CA ALA A 9 0.02 -22.20 -21.74
C ALA A 9 -0.82 -22.83 -22.82
N THR A 10 -2.12 -22.97 -22.57
CA THR A 10 -3.02 -23.29 -23.66
C THR A 10 -2.84 -22.19 -24.70
N ALA A 11 -2.38 -22.56 -25.90
CA ALA A 11 -1.91 -21.61 -26.93
C ALA A 11 -2.95 -20.52 -27.29
N GLU A 12 -4.22 -20.78 -27.01
CA GLU A 12 -5.35 -19.88 -27.27
C GLU A 12 -5.59 -18.85 -26.16
N HIS A 13 -5.33 -19.22 -24.90
CA HIS A 13 -5.56 -18.39 -23.70
C HIS A 13 -4.31 -18.40 -22.80
N PRO A 14 -3.23 -17.71 -23.20
CA PRO A 14 -1.98 -17.80 -22.50
C PRO A 14 -2.07 -17.05 -21.16
N ARG A 15 -2.01 -17.82 -20.07
CA ARG A 15 -1.96 -17.33 -18.69
C ARG A 15 -1.34 -18.35 -17.73
N ARG A 16 -0.89 -17.86 -16.57
CA ARG A 16 -0.25 -18.64 -15.50
C ARG A 16 -0.69 -18.16 -14.13
N LEU A 17 -0.75 -19.11 -13.19
CA LEU A 17 -0.70 -18.84 -11.77
C LEU A 17 0.69 -19.23 -11.27
N LEU A 18 1.35 -18.34 -10.53
CA LEU A 18 2.65 -18.53 -9.92
C LEU A 18 2.46 -18.54 -8.39
N PRO A 19 2.37 -19.72 -7.76
CA PRO A 19 2.11 -19.81 -6.33
C PRO A 19 3.31 -19.37 -5.49
N GLY A 20 3.07 -18.65 -4.39
CA GLY A 20 4.11 -18.26 -3.43
C GLY A 20 5.24 -17.41 -4.01
N PHE A 21 4.95 -16.64 -5.06
CA PHE A 21 5.93 -15.81 -5.75
C PHE A 21 6.46 -14.67 -4.86
N LEU A 22 5.58 -14.03 -4.09
CA LEU A 22 5.94 -13.08 -3.04
C LEU A 22 6.02 -13.79 -1.69
N SER A 23 6.96 -13.38 -0.85
CA SER A 23 6.97 -13.81 0.55
C SER A 23 5.82 -13.15 1.31
N LEU A 24 5.29 -13.84 2.32
CA LEU A 24 4.22 -13.29 3.16
C LEU A 24 4.67 -12.01 3.90
N ASP A 25 5.94 -11.91 4.27
CA ASP A 25 6.50 -10.71 4.90
C ASP A 25 6.44 -9.51 3.95
N LEU A 26 6.73 -9.72 2.66
CA LEU A 26 6.65 -8.68 1.64
C LEU A 26 5.19 -8.32 1.33
N CYS A 27 4.28 -9.30 1.32
CA CYS A 27 2.85 -9.02 1.24
C CYS A 27 2.41 -8.08 2.38
N LYS A 28 2.84 -8.34 3.62
CA LYS A 28 2.52 -7.51 4.78
C LYS A 28 3.17 -6.12 4.73
N GLU A 29 4.39 -6.01 4.22
CA GLU A 29 5.02 -4.70 3.97
C GLU A 29 4.22 -3.87 2.97
N LEU A 30 3.78 -4.48 1.87
CA LEU A 30 2.94 -3.81 0.85
C LEU A 30 1.54 -3.48 1.39
N GLU A 31 0.92 -4.34 2.20
CA GLU A 31 -0.33 -4.03 2.90
C GLU A 31 -0.17 -2.80 3.81
N PHE A 32 0.93 -2.74 4.57
CA PHE A 32 1.25 -1.58 5.42
C PHE A 32 1.34 -0.30 4.59
N ILE A 33 2.09 -0.31 3.49
CA ILE A 33 2.25 0.86 2.61
C ILE A 33 0.90 1.28 2.05
N HIS A 34 0.09 0.33 1.55
CA HIS A 34 -1.22 0.64 1.00
C HIS A 34 -2.15 1.26 2.05
N ARG A 35 -2.31 0.60 3.20
CA ARG A 35 -3.25 1.04 4.25
C ARG A 35 -2.85 2.36 4.90
N SER A 36 -1.60 2.79 4.74
CA SER A 36 -1.11 4.07 5.23
C SER A 36 -1.20 5.20 4.22
N CYS A 37 -1.09 4.89 2.91
CA CYS A 37 -0.91 5.88 1.85
C CYS A 37 -1.99 5.83 0.77
N ALA A 38 -3.02 5.00 0.90
CA ALA A 38 -4.08 4.88 -0.10
C ALA A 38 -4.98 6.12 -0.17
N THR A 39 -5.45 6.38 -1.37
CA THR A 39 -6.48 7.37 -1.70
C THR A 39 -7.67 6.68 -2.34
N ALA A 40 -8.81 7.36 -2.40
CA ALA A 40 -9.97 6.90 -3.13
C ALA A 40 -9.62 6.74 -4.62
N GLY A 41 -9.85 5.55 -5.15
CA GLY A 41 -9.64 5.23 -6.56
C GLY A 41 -10.75 5.80 -7.44
N TYR A 42 -10.54 5.75 -8.75
CA TYR A 42 -11.51 6.23 -9.73
C TYR A 42 -12.84 5.45 -9.73
N ARG A 43 -12.82 4.19 -9.28
CA ARG A 43 -14.02 3.35 -9.19
C ARG A 43 -14.56 3.39 -7.76
N THR A 44 -15.88 3.43 -7.64
CA THR A 44 -16.57 3.30 -6.36
C THR A 44 -16.12 2.01 -5.66
N GLY A 45 -15.78 2.12 -4.38
CA GLY A 45 -15.34 0.97 -3.60
C GLY A 45 -13.88 0.55 -3.80
N VAL A 46 -13.11 1.28 -4.61
CA VAL A 46 -11.70 0.94 -4.90
C VAL A 46 -10.78 1.99 -4.28
N LEU A 47 -9.69 1.55 -3.67
CA LEU A 47 -8.59 2.40 -3.19
C LEU A 47 -7.34 2.16 -4.02
N SER A 48 -6.46 3.18 -4.08
CA SER A 48 -5.22 3.10 -4.87
C SER A 48 -4.05 3.79 -4.18
N THR A 49 -2.88 3.16 -4.26
CA THR A 49 -1.57 3.77 -3.96
C THR A 49 -0.66 3.53 -5.17
N THR A 50 -0.46 4.57 -5.98
CA THR A 50 0.48 4.51 -7.11
C THR A 50 1.87 4.93 -6.67
N LEU A 51 2.88 4.52 -7.43
CA LEU A 51 4.27 4.94 -7.18
C LEU A 51 4.43 6.47 -7.26
N ALA A 52 3.78 7.11 -8.24
CA ALA A 52 3.76 8.56 -8.36
C ALA A 52 3.07 9.26 -7.17
N HIS A 53 2.02 8.65 -6.59
CA HIS A 53 1.38 9.19 -5.39
C HIS A 53 2.34 9.16 -4.20
N LEU A 54 3.05 8.05 -3.99
CA LEU A 54 4.08 7.97 -2.94
C LEU A 54 5.15 9.06 -3.12
N SER A 55 5.58 9.32 -4.35
CA SER A 55 6.52 10.41 -4.62
C SER A 55 5.94 11.79 -4.32
N ALA A 56 4.67 12.01 -4.67
CA ALA A 56 4.00 13.30 -4.48
C ALA A 56 3.70 13.62 -2.99
N THR A 57 3.50 12.61 -2.15
CA THR A 57 3.10 12.78 -0.74
C THR A 57 4.24 12.63 0.25
N GLY A 58 5.48 12.90 -0.16
CA GLY A 58 6.63 12.79 0.74
C GLY A 58 6.82 11.35 1.27
N CYS A 59 6.57 10.34 0.42
CA CYS A 59 6.67 8.92 0.76
C CYS A 59 7.52 8.12 -0.24
N SER A 60 8.35 8.79 -1.05
CA SER A 60 9.19 8.19 -2.11
C SER A 60 10.00 6.96 -1.68
N HIS A 61 10.50 6.94 -0.44
CA HIS A 61 11.29 5.83 0.10
C HIS A 61 10.50 4.52 0.22
N LEU A 62 9.17 4.59 0.36
CA LEU A 62 8.29 3.42 0.39
C LEU A 62 8.11 2.75 -0.98
N LEU A 63 8.73 3.28 -2.02
CA LEU A 63 8.77 2.65 -3.34
C LEU A 63 9.76 1.47 -3.40
N LEU A 64 10.76 1.44 -2.52
CA LEU A 64 11.83 0.44 -2.57
C LEU A 64 11.37 -1.02 -2.49
N PRO A 65 10.35 -1.39 -1.67
CA PRO A 65 9.84 -2.76 -1.66
C PRO A 65 9.27 -3.23 -3.00
N PHE A 66 8.85 -2.30 -3.88
CA PHE A 66 8.33 -2.63 -5.20
C PHE A 66 9.43 -2.97 -6.21
N VAL A 67 10.62 -2.38 -6.09
CA VAL A 67 11.67 -2.45 -7.12
C VAL A 67 12.01 -3.90 -7.48
N LYS A 68 12.35 -4.72 -6.48
CA LYS A 68 12.66 -6.14 -6.68
C LYS A 68 11.47 -6.93 -7.24
N VAL A 69 10.25 -6.55 -6.87
CA VAL A 69 9.04 -7.24 -7.32
C VAL A 69 8.79 -6.93 -8.79
N ARG A 70 8.95 -5.67 -9.21
CA ARG A 70 8.81 -5.23 -10.61
C ARG A 70 9.75 -6.00 -11.53
N GLU A 71 11.02 -6.10 -11.16
CA GLU A 71 12.03 -6.84 -11.95
C GLU A 71 11.71 -8.32 -12.03
N ARG A 72 11.51 -8.99 -10.89
CA ARG A 72 11.21 -10.42 -10.86
C ARG A 72 9.92 -10.75 -11.62
N LEU A 73 8.89 -9.90 -11.52
CA LEU A 73 7.65 -10.08 -12.27
C LEU A 73 7.84 -9.87 -13.76
N LYS A 74 8.60 -8.85 -14.16
CA LYS A 74 8.93 -8.62 -15.56
C LYS A 74 9.63 -9.85 -16.14
N GLU A 75 10.65 -10.37 -15.48
CA GLU A 75 11.37 -11.59 -15.88
C GLU A 75 10.42 -12.80 -15.99
N ALA A 76 9.53 -12.99 -15.01
CA ALA A 76 8.57 -14.10 -15.01
C ALA A 76 7.53 -13.99 -16.15
N VAL A 77 7.09 -12.77 -16.49
CA VAL A 77 6.20 -12.53 -17.64
C VAL A 77 6.96 -12.79 -18.94
N GLU A 78 8.17 -12.26 -19.05
CA GLU A 78 9.04 -12.46 -20.22
C GLU A 78 9.33 -13.94 -20.49
N GLU A 79 9.60 -14.72 -19.46
CA GLU A 79 9.79 -16.17 -19.55
C GLU A 79 8.49 -16.89 -19.91
N ALA A 80 7.37 -16.53 -19.28
CA ALA A 80 6.09 -17.22 -19.49
C ALA A 80 5.49 -17.04 -20.89
N PHE A 81 5.84 -15.94 -21.58
CA PHE A 81 5.30 -15.58 -22.88
C PHE A 81 6.37 -15.48 -23.99
N ASP A 82 7.58 -16.01 -23.75
CA ASP A 82 8.69 -16.08 -24.70
C ASP A 82 9.04 -14.71 -25.34
N CYS A 83 9.19 -13.68 -24.51
CA CYS A 83 9.41 -12.30 -24.94
C CYS A 83 10.50 -11.57 -24.15
N GLN A 84 11.60 -12.27 -23.91
CA GLN A 84 12.70 -11.80 -23.07
C GLN A 84 13.29 -10.47 -23.54
N PHE A 85 13.50 -9.56 -22.60
CA PHE A 85 14.05 -8.21 -22.79
C PHE A 85 13.19 -7.26 -23.65
N GLU A 86 11.94 -7.61 -23.92
CA GLU A 86 11.06 -6.81 -24.78
C GLU A 86 10.07 -5.93 -23.98
N LEU A 87 10.02 -6.06 -22.65
CA LEU A 87 8.99 -5.41 -21.84
C LEU A 87 9.46 -4.17 -21.09
N PHE A 88 8.57 -3.18 -21.00
CA PHE A 88 8.60 -2.05 -20.09
C PHE A 88 7.43 -2.17 -19.11
N VAL A 89 7.58 -1.58 -17.92
CA VAL A 89 6.48 -1.53 -16.95
C VAL A 89 5.64 -0.31 -17.29
N GLU A 90 4.38 -0.52 -17.71
CA GLU A 90 3.45 0.57 -18.06
C GLU A 90 2.87 1.24 -16.82
N PHE A 91 2.68 0.45 -15.76
CA PHE A 91 2.05 0.89 -14.53
C PHE A 91 2.34 -0.08 -13.38
N THR A 92 2.59 0.48 -12.20
CA THR A 92 2.64 -0.23 -10.92
C THR A 92 1.74 0.46 -9.89
N GLY A 93 0.86 -0.31 -9.24
CA GLY A 93 0.04 0.23 -8.16
C GLY A 93 -0.50 -0.82 -7.19
N LEU A 94 -0.61 -0.44 -5.92
CA LEU A 94 -1.38 -1.19 -4.92
C LEU A 94 -2.85 -0.78 -5.06
N ILE A 95 -3.70 -1.76 -5.29
CA ILE A 95 -5.13 -1.57 -5.49
C ILE A 95 -5.86 -2.41 -4.46
N SER A 96 -6.83 -1.80 -3.77
CA SER A 96 -7.75 -2.55 -2.95
C SER A 96 -9.20 -2.38 -3.37
N TRP A 97 -9.95 -3.46 -3.22
CA TRP A 97 -11.37 -3.53 -3.51
C TRP A 97 -12.07 -3.77 -2.19
N CYS A 98 -12.86 -2.80 -1.74
CA CYS A 98 -13.65 -2.90 -0.52
C CYS A 98 -15.00 -3.56 -0.81
N LYS A 99 -15.76 -3.87 0.24
CA LYS A 99 -17.11 -4.41 0.14
C LYS A 99 -17.99 -3.67 -0.89
N GLY A 100 -18.68 -4.43 -1.73
CA GLY A 100 -19.53 -3.95 -2.81
C GLY A 100 -18.80 -3.60 -4.11
N ALA A 101 -17.45 -3.56 -4.11
CA ALA A 101 -16.68 -3.31 -5.32
C ALA A 101 -16.62 -4.58 -6.19
N PHE A 102 -16.74 -4.40 -7.51
CA PHE A 102 -16.60 -5.45 -8.52
C PHE A 102 -16.20 -4.84 -9.87
N ILE A 103 -15.73 -5.66 -10.80
CA ILE A 103 -15.55 -5.25 -12.20
C ILE A 103 -16.05 -6.33 -13.13
N GLY A 104 -16.94 -5.93 -14.06
CA GLY A 104 -17.49 -6.84 -15.05
C GLY A 104 -16.47 -7.31 -16.09
N TRP A 105 -16.92 -8.14 -17.01
CA TRP A 105 -16.11 -8.71 -18.08
C TRP A 105 -15.40 -7.64 -18.93
N HIS A 106 -14.07 -7.73 -19.01
CA HIS A 106 -13.24 -6.85 -19.83
C HIS A 106 -11.90 -7.51 -20.17
N SER A 107 -11.23 -7.00 -21.20
CA SER A 107 -9.78 -7.12 -21.36
C SER A 107 -9.10 -5.85 -20.84
N ASP A 108 -7.83 -5.94 -20.46
CA ASP A 108 -7.08 -4.79 -19.93
C ASP A 108 -6.73 -3.76 -21.02
N ASP A 109 -6.72 -4.17 -22.28
CA ASP A 109 -6.49 -3.33 -23.46
C ASP A 109 -7.79 -2.72 -24.05
N ASN A 110 -8.93 -2.82 -23.36
CA ASN A 110 -10.26 -2.60 -23.95
C ASN A 110 -10.60 -1.15 -24.39
N LYS A 111 -9.73 -0.18 -24.14
CA LYS A 111 -9.94 1.24 -24.48
C LYS A 111 -8.74 1.80 -25.25
N PRO A 112 -8.93 2.83 -26.10
CA PRO A 112 -7.84 3.39 -26.92
C PRO A 112 -6.58 3.78 -26.13
N TYR A 113 -6.75 4.36 -24.94
CA TYR A 113 -5.62 4.78 -24.08
C TYR A 113 -4.99 3.65 -23.26
N LEU A 114 -5.49 2.41 -23.40
CA LEU A 114 -4.99 1.20 -22.76
C LEU A 114 -4.44 0.18 -23.77
N LYS A 115 -4.51 0.49 -25.07
CA LYS A 115 -4.17 -0.46 -26.15
C LYS A 115 -2.71 -0.88 -26.19
N GLN A 116 -1.84 -0.10 -25.56
CA GLN A 116 -0.42 -0.39 -25.41
C GLN A 116 -0.12 -1.56 -24.45
N ARG A 117 -1.10 -2.03 -23.68
CA ARG A 117 -0.87 -3.11 -22.70
C ARG A 117 -0.77 -4.45 -23.42
N ASP A 118 0.32 -5.15 -23.20
CA ASP A 118 0.56 -6.50 -23.74
C ASP A 118 0.25 -7.57 -22.69
N PHE A 119 0.64 -7.32 -21.44
CA PHE A 119 0.52 -8.30 -20.35
C PHE A 119 0.10 -7.64 -19.04
N SER A 120 -0.51 -8.46 -18.19
CA SER A 120 -0.97 -8.08 -16.86
C SER A 120 -0.39 -9.04 -15.83
N ALA A 121 -0.03 -8.50 -14.65
CA ALA A 121 0.30 -9.26 -13.47
C ALA A 121 -0.51 -8.76 -12.27
N VAL A 122 -1.15 -9.68 -11.57
CA VAL A 122 -1.92 -9.40 -10.35
C VAL A 122 -1.35 -10.24 -9.23
N CYS A 123 -0.68 -9.59 -8.28
CA CYS A 123 -0.13 -10.23 -7.10
C CYS A 123 -1.12 -10.08 -5.94
N TYR A 124 -1.51 -11.19 -5.34
CA TYR A 124 -2.44 -11.20 -4.21
C TYR A 124 -1.68 -10.96 -2.90
N LEU A 125 -2.14 -9.99 -2.12
CA LEU A 125 -1.47 -9.62 -0.87
C LEU A 125 -2.14 -10.24 0.36
N ASN A 126 -3.41 -10.61 0.25
CA ASN A 126 -4.19 -11.21 1.33
C ASN A 126 -5.13 -12.33 0.85
N ASP A 127 -5.67 -13.10 1.78
CA ASP A 127 -6.30 -14.39 1.52
C ASP A 127 -7.83 -14.29 1.34
N GLN A 128 -8.35 -14.84 0.25
CA GLN A 128 -9.80 -15.06 0.10
C GLN A 128 -10.29 -16.13 1.09
N GLY A 129 -11.43 -15.87 1.74
CA GLY A 129 -12.03 -16.74 2.75
C GLY A 129 -11.52 -16.53 4.17
N LYS A 130 -10.40 -15.79 4.34
CA LYS A 130 -9.82 -15.44 5.64
C LYS A 130 -9.84 -13.93 5.89
N ASP A 131 -9.26 -13.15 4.97
CA ASP A 131 -9.17 -11.69 5.09
C ASP A 131 -10.35 -10.97 4.42
N PHE A 132 -10.94 -11.57 3.38
CA PHE A 132 -12.11 -11.06 2.68
C PHE A 132 -12.93 -12.20 2.04
N LYS A 133 -14.18 -11.93 1.61
CA LYS A 133 -15.04 -12.88 0.88
C LYS A 133 -15.47 -12.31 -0.47
N GLY A 134 -15.73 -13.18 -1.45
CA GLY A 134 -15.95 -12.76 -2.84
C GLY A 134 -14.64 -12.35 -3.52
N GLY A 135 -14.67 -11.59 -4.61
CA GLY A 135 -13.43 -11.10 -5.23
C GLY A 135 -12.59 -12.11 -6.01
N THR A 136 -13.19 -13.24 -6.42
CA THR A 136 -12.54 -14.21 -7.31
C THR A 136 -12.29 -13.58 -8.67
N LEU A 137 -11.07 -13.75 -9.20
CA LEU A 137 -10.75 -13.39 -10.60
C LEU A 137 -11.27 -14.52 -11.50
N ARG A 138 -12.15 -14.21 -12.45
CA ARG A 138 -12.70 -15.20 -13.40
C ARG A 138 -12.32 -14.84 -14.82
N PHE A 139 -12.09 -15.85 -15.64
CA PHE A 139 -11.87 -15.73 -17.08
C PHE A 139 -13.04 -16.37 -17.82
N GLN A 140 -13.43 -15.80 -18.97
CA GLN A 140 -14.54 -16.37 -19.76
C GLN A 140 -14.18 -17.74 -20.35
N ASP A 141 -12.95 -17.87 -20.84
CA ASP A 141 -12.48 -19.02 -21.60
C ASP A 141 -11.08 -19.43 -21.17
N GLY A 142 -10.74 -20.71 -21.37
CA GLY A 142 -9.44 -21.31 -21.05
C GLY A 142 -9.26 -21.74 -19.59
N GLU A 143 -8.06 -22.21 -19.24
CA GLU A 143 -7.68 -22.59 -17.87
C GLU A 143 -6.45 -21.83 -17.35
N PRO A 144 -6.39 -21.48 -16.04
CA PRO A 144 -7.46 -21.64 -15.06
C PRO A 144 -8.64 -20.70 -15.36
N SER A 145 -9.87 -21.21 -15.28
CA SER A 145 -11.10 -20.42 -15.51
C SER A 145 -11.45 -19.49 -14.34
N SER A 146 -10.93 -19.78 -13.15
CA SER A 146 -11.06 -18.92 -11.97
C SER A 146 -9.83 -19.02 -11.07
N ILE A 147 -9.47 -17.92 -10.42
CA ILE A 147 -8.37 -17.83 -9.47
C ILE A 147 -8.90 -17.24 -8.17
N ALA A 148 -8.90 -18.07 -7.12
CA ALA A 148 -9.13 -17.65 -5.76
C ALA A 148 -7.86 -16.98 -5.20
N PRO A 149 -7.92 -15.71 -4.76
CA PRO A 149 -6.74 -15.03 -4.20
C PRO A 149 -6.15 -15.73 -2.97
N VAL A 150 -4.84 -15.95 -3.01
CA VAL A 150 -4.03 -16.47 -1.89
C VAL A 150 -2.82 -15.56 -1.74
N ALA A 151 -2.52 -15.11 -0.51
CA ALA A 151 -1.41 -14.19 -0.27
C ALA A 151 -0.09 -14.78 -0.78
N GLY A 152 0.60 -14.02 -1.62
CA GLY A 152 1.88 -14.41 -2.24
C GLY A 152 1.76 -14.92 -3.67
N ASP A 153 0.58 -15.36 -4.10
CA ASP A 153 0.35 -15.87 -5.44
C ASP A 153 0.25 -14.74 -6.48
N VAL A 154 0.65 -15.03 -7.72
CA VAL A 154 0.58 -14.08 -8.84
C VAL A 154 -0.14 -14.72 -10.02
N ALA A 155 -1.14 -14.03 -10.56
CA ALA A 155 -1.72 -14.35 -11.86
C ALA A 155 -1.08 -13.48 -12.93
N ILE A 156 -0.55 -14.09 -14.01
CA ILE A 156 -0.07 -13.39 -15.21
C ILE A 156 -0.83 -13.84 -16.44
N TYR A 157 -1.19 -12.91 -17.32
CA TYR A 157 -2.01 -13.18 -18.51
C TYR A 157 -1.81 -12.09 -19.57
N THR A 158 -2.14 -12.37 -20.84
CA THR A 158 -2.14 -11.33 -21.88
C THR A 158 -3.25 -10.31 -21.61
N ALA A 159 -2.99 -9.04 -21.87
CA ALA A 159 -3.93 -7.96 -21.59
C ALA A 159 -5.11 -7.89 -22.58
N ASP A 160 -5.06 -8.66 -23.67
CA ASP A 160 -6.00 -8.60 -24.79
C ASP A 160 -7.24 -9.51 -24.64
N TYR A 161 -8.06 -9.57 -25.68
CA TYR A 161 -9.30 -10.33 -25.73
C TYR A 161 -9.14 -11.85 -25.50
N ARG A 162 -7.92 -12.39 -25.54
CA ARG A 162 -7.69 -13.81 -25.21
C ARG A 162 -7.88 -14.09 -23.72
N ASN A 163 -7.84 -13.07 -22.86
CA ASN A 163 -8.06 -13.21 -21.43
C ASN A 163 -9.12 -12.20 -20.94
N VAL A 164 -10.32 -12.23 -21.52
CA VAL A 164 -11.47 -11.48 -20.97
C VAL A 164 -11.78 -12.01 -19.57
N HIS A 165 -11.78 -11.11 -18.60
CA HIS A 165 -11.88 -11.45 -17.19
C HIS A 165 -12.76 -10.47 -16.41
N CYS A 166 -13.17 -10.89 -15.22
CA CYS A 166 -13.92 -10.09 -14.27
C CYS A 166 -13.43 -10.37 -12.85
N VAL A 167 -13.74 -9.47 -11.91
CA VAL A 167 -13.57 -9.73 -10.48
C VAL A 167 -14.96 -9.73 -9.86
N ASP A 168 -15.33 -10.85 -9.24
CA ASP A 168 -16.59 -10.98 -8.50
C ASP A 168 -16.67 -9.91 -7.40
N GLU A 169 -17.89 -9.58 -7.00
CA GLU A 169 -18.12 -8.62 -5.92
C GLU A 169 -17.42 -9.03 -4.62
N ILE A 170 -16.81 -8.06 -3.95
CA ILE A 170 -16.32 -8.22 -2.58
C ILE A 170 -17.52 -8.18 -1.64
N ILE A 171 -17.79 -9.29 -0.96
CA ILE A 171 -18.96 -9.42 -0.09
C ILE A 171 -18.65 -8.93 1.33
N GLU A 172 -17.44 -9.21 1.80
CA GLU A 172 -16.93 -8.83 3.13
C GLU A 172 -15.43 -8.55 3.04
N GLY A 173 -14.95 -7.62 3.86
CA GLY A 173 -13.54 -7.26 3.94
C GLY A 173 -12.99 -6.47 2.76
N GLU A 174 -11.68 -6.51 2.60
CA GLU A 174 -10.93 -5.74 1.63
C GLU A 174 -9.95 -6.65 0.89
N ARG A 175 -10.03 -6.73 -0.44
CA ARG A 175 -9.12 -7.51 -1.30
C ARG A 175 -7.96 -6.62 -1.75
N LEU A 176 -6.73 -6.94 -1.36
CA LEU A 176 -5.53 -6.16 -1.66
C LEU A 176 -4.68 -6.86 -2.73
N THR A 177 -4.28 -6.10 -3.75
CA THR A 177 -3.41 -6.58 -4.82
C THR A 177 -2.34 -5.57 -5.19
N LEU A 178 -1.17 -6.06 -5.59
CA LEU A 178 -0.22 -5.31 -6.39
C LEU A 178 -0.48 -5.62 -7.87
N THR A 179 -0.88 -4.62 -8.64
CA THR A 179 -1.17 -4.74 -10.07
C THR A 179 -0.06 -4.10 -10.90
N LEU A 180 0.44 -4.85 -11.87
CA LEU A 180 1.35 -4.35 -12.90
C LEU A 180 0.76 -4.58 -14.29
N TRP A 181 0.95 -3.62 -15.17
CA TRP A 181 0.77 -3.81 -16.61
C TRP A 181 2.11 -3.65 -17.31
N PHE A 182 2.34 -4.46 -18.34
CA PHE A 182 3.55 -4.43 -19.16
C PHE A 182 3.21 -4.08 -20.59
N THR A 183 4.16 -3.43 -21.25
CA THR A 183 4.04 -2.97 -22.63
C THR A 183 5.35 -3.20 -23.37
N ARG A 184 5.26 -3.42 -24.69
CA ARG A 184 6.40 -3.43 -25.61
C ARG A 184 6.71 -2.04 -26.17
N ASP A 185 5.83 -1.07 -25.92
CA ASP A 185 6.00 0.31 -26.34
C ASP A 185 6.77 1.10 -25.28
N SER A 186 8.03 1.43 -25.57
CA SER A 186 8.88 2.21 -24.67
C SER A 186 8.37 3.61 -24.39
N ALA A 187 7.51 4.19 -25.25
CA ALA A 187 6.89 5.49 -24.97
C ALA A 187 5.89 5.43 -23.81
N SER A 188 5.45 4.22 -23.46
CA SER A 188 4.50 3.93 -22.39
C SER A 188 5.19 3.47 -21.09
N ASP A 189 6.52 3.46 -21.03
CA ASP A 189 7.29 3.15 -19.82
C ASP A 189 7.00 4.16 -18.68
N GLU A 190 6.73 3.64 -17.47
CA GLU A 190 6.45 4.45 -16.29
C GLU A 190 7.73 5.04 -15.66
N ASP A 191 8.89 4.39 -15.85
CA ASP A 191 10.12 4.72 -15.15
C ASP A 191 10.60 6.16 -15.38
N PRO A 192 10.69 6.68 -16.63
CA PRO A 192 11.14 8.05 -16.86
C PRO A 192 10.27 9.11 -16.15
N LYS A 193 8.95 8.91 -16.13
CA LYS A 193 8.01 9.82 -15.46
C LYS A 193 8.20 9.75 -13.94
N LEU A 194 8.34 8.55 -13.40
CA LEU A 194 8.54 8.32 -11.98
C LEU A 194 9.88 8.89 -11.49
N LEU A 195 10.96 8.72 -12.26
CA LEU A 195 12.27 9.31 -11.95
C LEU A 195 12.23 10.83 -11.88
N ASN A 196 11.47 11.48 -12.77
CA ASN A 196 11.26 12.92 -12.69
C ASN A 196 10.55 13.34 -11.39
N PHE A 197 9.50 12.61 -10.97
CA PHE A 197 8.84 12.86 -9.68
C PHE A 197 9.78 12.62 -8.49
N LEU A 198 10.57 11.54 -8.52
CA LEU A 198 11.51 11.22 -7.46
C LEU A 198 12.62 12.27 -7.33
N SER A 199 13.16 12.75 -8.46
CA SER A 199 14.16 13.82 -8.46
C SER A 199 13.62 15.10 -7.83
N GLN A 200 12.41 15.51 -8.21
CA GLN A 200 11.77 16.70 -7.64
C GLN A 200 11.44 16.53 -6.16
N ALA A 201 11.05 15.34 -5.72
CA ALA A 201 10.81 15.06 -4.31
C ALA A 201 12.12 15.24 -3.51
N LEU A 202 13.19 14.57 -3.92
CA LEU A 202 14.48 14.62 -3.21
C LEU A 202 15.12 16.00 -3.16
N GLU A 203 14.85 16.86 -4.15
CA GLU A 203 15.30 18.26 -4.12
C GLU A 203 14.61 19.07 -3.01
N ARG A 204 13.30 18.87 -2.80
CA ARG A 204 12.54 19.52 -1.72
C ARG A 204 13.04 19.10 -0.33
N ASP A 205 13.65 17.92 -0.25
CA ASP A 205 13.96 17.24 1.00
C ASP A 205 15.32 17.62 1.60
N ARG A 206 16.10 18.48 0.93
CA ARG A 206 17.41 18.92 1.44
C ARG A 206 17.33 19.70 2.76
N GLU A 207 16.13 20.15 3.18
CA GLU A 207 15.94 21.06 4.31
C GLU A 207 15.27 20.46 5.57
N GLY A 208 15.06 19.13 5.69
CA GLY A 208 14.54 18.57 6.94
C GLY A 208 14.18 17.08 6.96
N PRO A 209 13.65 16.56 8.08
CA PRO A 209 13.14 15.20 8.16
C PRO A 209 11.91 15.04 7.25
N PHE A 210 11.95 14.08 6.33
CA PHE A 210 10.91 13.82 5.32
C PHE A 210 9.65 13.18 5.89
N TYR A 211 8.82 13.96 6.57
CA TYR A 211 7.52 13.48 7.00
C TYR A 211 6.55 13.38 5.81
N PRO A 212 5.61 12.42 5.83
CA PRO A 212 4.54 12.35 4.84
C PRO A 212 3.81 13.67 4.72
N LEU A 213 3.49 14.09 3.50
CA LEU A 213 2.72 15.29 3.20
C LEU A 213 1.39 14.84 2.58
N PRO A 214 0.25 15.01 3.29
CA PRO A 214 -1.05 14.64 2.74
C PRO A 214 -1.30 15.34 1.40
N ALA A 215 -1.93 14.61 0.47
CA ALA A 215 -2.54 15.21 -0.71
C ALA A 215 -3.77 16.03 -0.31
N SER A 216 -4.49 16.59 -1.30
CA SER A 216 -5.75 17.28 -1.03
C SER A 216 -6.75 16.34 -0.35
N ASP A 217 -7.48 16.85 0.65
CA ASP A 217 -8.37 16.04 1.50
C ASP A 217 -9.46 15.30 0.71
N ASN A 218 -9.87 15.84 -0.44
CA ASN A 218 -10.81 15.19 -1.35
C ASN A 218 -10.31 13.83 -1.89
N MET A 219 -8.99 13.62 -1.95
CA MET A 219 -8.41 12.34 -2.37
C MET A 219 -8.57 11.26 -1.29
N TYR A 220 -8.73 11.63 -0.03
CA TYR A 220 -8.95 10.70 1.08
C TYR A 220 -10.44 10.46 1.37
N TRP A 221 -11.34 11.20 0.72
CA TRP A 221 -12.76 11.03 0.89
C TRP A 221 -13.28 9.80 0.14
N PHE A 222 -13.73 8.80 0.89
CA PHE A 222 -14.38 7.62 0.35
C PHE A 222 -15.89 7.84 0.28
N ALA A 223 -16.41 8.00 -0.93
CA ALA A 223 -17.85 8.15 -1.17
C ALA A 223 -18.50 6.81 -1.51
N TYR A 224 -19.61 6.49 -0.86
CA TYR A 224 -20.39 5.27 -1.09
C TYR A 224 -21.88 5.49 -0.81
N ASN A 225 -22.73 5.19 -1.79
CA ASN A 225 -24.19 5.29 -1.71
C ASN A 225 -24.74 6.61 -1.11
N GLY A 226 -24.13 7.75 -1.46
CA GLY A 226 -24.57 9.08 -1.00
C GLY A 226 -24.09 9.48 0.39
N SER A 227 -23.32 8.62 1.07
CA SER A 227 -22.59 8.91 2.31
C SER A 227 -21.08 8.79 2.06
N GLY A 228 -20.27 9.01 3.09
CA GLY A 228 -18.82 8.84 3.00
C GLY A 228 -18.06 9.07 4.30
N PHE A 229 -16.76 8.84 4.22
CA PHE A 229 -15.84 9.01 5.34
C PHE A 229 -14.43 9.34 4.85
N ASP A 230 -13.63 9.98 5.71
CA ASP A 230 -12.20 10.15 5.46
C ASP A 230 -11.43 8.85 5.76
N LEU A 231 -10.65 8.38 4.79
CA LEU A 231 -9.90 7.12 4.86
C LEU A 231 -8.89 7.11 6.02
N ARG A 232 -8.20 8.23 6.29
CA ARG A 232 -7.16 8.29 7.33
C ARG A 232 -7.79 8.08 8.70
N CYS A 233 -8.91 8.76 8.94
CA CYS A 233 -9.68 8.60 10.17
C CYS A 233 -10.31 7.21 10.27
N ALA A 234 -10.90 6.69 9.19
CA ALA A 234 -11.48 5.35 9.18
C ALA A 234 -10.43 4.28 9.52
N ARG A 235 -9.23 4.37 8.96
CA ARG A 235 -8.13 3.45 9.27
C ARG A 235 -7.61 3.61 10.69
N ALA A 236 -7.44 4.84 11.18
CA ALA A 236 -7.05 5.07 12.57
C ALA A 236 -8.08 4.51 13.56
N CYS A 237 -9.38 4.75 13.31
CA CYS A 237 -10.48 4.22 14.10
C CYS A 237 -10.55 2.70 14.04
N GLN A 238 -10.36 2.09 12.85
CA GLN A 238 -10.26 0.65 12.68
C GLN A 238 -9.16 0.08 13.59
N LEU A 239 -8.01 0.77 13.68
CA LEU A 239 -6.91 0.41 14.56
C LEU A 239 -7.14 0.68 16.06
N GLY A 240 -8.28 1.30 16.42
CA GLY A 240 -8.64 1.67 17.79
C GLY A 240 -8.11 3.03 18.24
N TYR A 241 -7.57 3.84 17.32
CA TYR A 241 -7.06 5.18 17.61
C TYR A 241 -8.04 6.28 17.24
N THR A 242 -7.80 7.46 17.78
CA THR A 242 -8.54 8.68 17.47
C THR A 242 -7.56 9.86 17.45
N PHE A 243 -7.79 10.83 16.57
CA PHE A 243 -6.99 12.04 16.50
C PHE A 243 -7.48 13.11 17.48
N TYR A 244 -6.53 13.86 18.04
CA TYR A 244 -6.73 14.94 18.99
C TYR A 244 -5.88 16.15 18.60
N TYR A 245 -6.29 17.33 19.05
CA TYR A 245 -5.49 18.55 18.96
C TYR A 245 -5.34 19.19 20.34
N SER A 246 -4.29 20.00 20.49
CA SER A 246 -4.09 20.79 21.70
C SER A 246 -5.18 21.85 21.82
N ALA A 247 -5.88 21.92 22.95
CA ALA A 247 -7.02 22.81 23.16
C ALA A 247 -6.64 24.30 23.37
N CYS A 248 -5.48 24.72 22.86
CA CYS A 248 -4.88 26.02 23.18
C CYS A 248 -5.57 27.17 22.44
N GLY A 249 -6.76 27.57 22.90
CA GLY A 249 -7.39 28.88 22.65
C GLY A 249 -7.77 29.26 21.21
N GLU A 250 -7.32 28.52 20.20
CA GLU A 250 -7.59 28.80 18.80
C GLU A 250 -8.94 28.24 18.38
N LYS A 251 -9.70 29.03 17.63
CA LYS A 251 -10.97 28.60 17.06
C LYS A 251 -10.70 27.45 16.10
N ILE A 252 -11.29 26.29 16.37
CA ILE A 252 -11.34 25.16 15.46
C ILE A 252 -11.94 25.68 14.15
N PRO A 253 -11.27 25.51 13.00
CA PRO A 253 -11.83 25.87 11.71
C PRO A 253 -13.18 25.18 11.50
N GLU A 254 -14.16 25.86 10.88
CA GLU A 254 -15.41 25.21 10.45
C GLU A 254 -15.10 24.03 9.51
N ASP A 255 -14.02 24.18 8.72
CA ASP A 255 -13.27 23.21 7.92
C ASP A 255 -12.54 22.10 8.70
N SER A 256 -13.21 21.11 9.30
CA SER A 256 -12.52 20.13 10.15
C SER A 256 -11.52 19.21 9.42
N PHE A 257 -11.60 19.07 8.08
CA PHE A 257 -10.67 18.20 7.34
C PHE A 257 -9.27 18.78 7.21
N GLU A 258 -9.12 20.11 7.12
CA GLU A 258 -7.81 20.79 7.08
C GLU A 258 -6.96 20.46 8.32
N MET A 259 -7.60 20.17 9.45
CA MET A 259 -6.92 19.77 10.69
C MET A 259 -6.14 18.46 10.55
N LEU A 260 -6.49 17.60 9.59
CA LEU A 260 -5.76 16.34 9.34
C LEU A 260 -4.39 16.57 8.71
N SER A 261 -4.15 17.76 8.16
CA SER A 261 -2.86 18.17 7.60
C SER A 261 -1.98 18.93 8.60
N ASN A 262 -2.53 19.28 9.77
CA ASN A 262 -1.85 20.00 10.84
C ASN A 262 -1.27 19.04 11.90
N PRO A 263 -0.35 19.54 12.74
CA PRO A 263 0.15 18.77 13.87
C PRO A 263 -0.98 18.30 14.79
N LEU A 264 -0.94 17.02 15.17
CA LEU A 264 -1.99 16.38 15.95
C LEU A 264 -1.43 15.32 16.90
N PHE A 265 -2.28 14.89 17.82
CA PHE A 265 -2.02 13.84 18.79
C PHE A 265 -2.91 12.64 18.52
N ILE A 266 -2.54 11.50 19.06
CA ILE A 266 -3.31 10.27 18.96
C ILE A 266 -3.75 9.84 20.34
N GLY A 267 -4.91 9.19 20.43
CA GLY A 267 -5.39 8.59 21.66
C GLY A 267 -6.09 7.27 21.42
N ARG A 268 -6.18 6.48 22.48
CA ARG A 268 -6.85 5.17 22.54
C ARG A 268 -7.63 5.10 23.85
N GLY A 269 -8.91 4.74 23.78
CA GLY A 269 -9.77 4.72 24.97
C GLY A 269 -9.85 6.07 25.69
N HIS A 270 -9.38 6.13 26.94
CA HIS A 270 -9.36 7.34 27.78
C HIS A 270 -8.00 8.08 27.80
N GLU A 271 -7.03 7.59 27.04
CA GLU A 271 -5.64 8.04 27.08
C GLU A 271 -5.26 8.78 25.78
N VAL A 272 -4.42 9.80 25.93
CA VAL A 272 -3.77 10.52 24.82
C VAL A 272 -2.26 10.36 24.95
N PHE A 273 -1.63 10.00 23.84
CA PHE A 273 -0.18 9.84 23.74
C PHE A 273 0.49 11.19 23.51
N GLN A 274 1.40 11.59 24.39
CA GLN A 274 2.05 12.90 24.42
C GLN A 274 3.22 13.02 23.43
N LYS A 275 3.08 12.48 22.22
CA LYS A 275 3.93 12.79 21.07
C LYS A 275 3.07 13.45 20.01
N GLU A 276 3.49 14.64 19.59
CA GLU A 276 2.86 15.32 18.47
C GLU A 276 3.35 14.70 17.15
N PHE A 277 2.41 14.41 16.26
CA PHE A 277 2.67 13.95 14.90
C PHE A 277 2.44 15.11 13.96
N VAL A 278 3.36 15.27 12.99
CA VAL A 278 3.31 16.35 11.98
C VAL A 278 1.96 16.45 11.25
N ASN A 279 1.28 15.31 11.00
CA ASN A 279 -0.06 15.24 10.44
C ASN A 279 -0.65 13.83 10.60
N SER A 280 -1.89 13.65 10.12
CA SER A 280 -2.63 12.40 10.19
C SER A 280 -1.99 11.24 9.42
N MET A 281 -1.31 11.52 8.31
CA MET A 281 -0.65 10.48 7.51
C MET A 281 0.61 9.97 8.20
N HIS A 282 1.41 10.85 8.80
CA HIS A 282 2.53 10.46 9.66
C HIS A 282 2.06 9.57 10.82
N ALA A 283 1.01 10.00 11.53
CA ALA A 283 0.42 9.22 12.61
C ALA A 283 -0.08 7.85 12.13
N LEU A 284 -0.78 7.81 10.99
CA LEU A 284 -1.32 6.59 10.42
C LEU A 284 -0.23 5.61 9.99
N GLN A 285 0.85 6.10 9.36
CA GLN A 285 1.99 5.26 8.99
C GLN A 285 2.60 4.58 10.21
N VAL A 286 2.81 5.32 11.31
CA VAL A 286 3.31 4.74 12.56
C VAL A 286 2.34 3.71 13.13
N MET A 287 1.04 4.00 13.15
CA MET A 287 0.02 3.05 13.64
C MET A 287 0.03 1.75 12.81
N GLN A 288 0.00 1.86 11.48
CA GLN A 288 0.02 0.69 10.60
C GLN A 288 1.33 -0.09 10.73
N PHE A 289 2.46 0.60 10.87
CA PHE A 289 3.76 -0.04 11.10
C PHE A 289 3.81 -0.80 12.42
N TYR A 290 3.29 -0.20 13.50
CA TYR A 290 3.13 -0.88 14.79
C TYR A 290 2.32 -2.17 14.62
N HIS A 291 1.17 -2.13 13.96
CA HIS A 291 0.33 -3.32 13.79
C HIS A 291 0.94 -4.38 12.87
N TRP A 292 1.69 -3.97 11.84
CA TRP A 292 2.47 -4.89 11.01
C TRP A 292 3.51 -5.64 11.85
N LYS A 293 4.31 -4.89 12.63
CA LYS A 293 5.42 -5.43 13.44
C LYS A 293 5.01 -6.02 14.79
N ALA A 294 3.81 -5.71 15.29
CA ALA A 294 3.29 -6.25 16.55
C ALA A 294 3.09 -7.78 16.50
N SER A 295 2.74 -8.32 15.33
CA SER A 295 2.64 -9.77 15.10
C SER A 295 3.99 -10.50 15.23
N GLU A 296 5.10 -9.80 14.97
CA GLU A 296 6.47 -10.28 15.18
C GLU A 296 6.91 -10.10 16.65
N ALA A 297 6.58 -8.96 17.26
CA ALA A 297 6.93 -8.62 18.65
C ALA A 297 6.20 -9.49 19.70
N ALA A 298 4.95 -9.89 19.45
CA ALA A 298 4.20 -10.78 20.34
C ALA A 298 4.87 -12.15 20.55
N LYS A 299 5.71 -12.60 19.60
CA LYS A 299 6.46 -13.86 19.67
C LYS A 299 7.76 -13.76 20.49
N VAL A 300 8.26 -12.55 20.77
CA VAL A 300 9.59 -12.30 21.36
C VAL A 300 9.50 -11.84 22.82
N ARG A 301 8.32 -11.92 23.48
CA ARG A 301 8.13 -11.46 24.86
C ARG A 301 9.07 -12.13 25.87
N GLY A 302 10.22 -11.48 26.09
CA GLY A 302 11.07 -11.58 27.25
C GLY A 302 10.84 -10.34 28.11
N THR A 303 10.44 -10.57 29.36
CA THR A 303 10.28 -9.54 30.38
C THR A 303 11.51 -8.63 30.47
N LYS A 304 11.34 -7.33 30.20
CA LYS A 304 12.02 -6.22 30.90
C LYS A 304 11.61 -4.85 30.35
N GLY A 305 11.39 -3.92 31.28
CA GLY A 305 11.31 -2.48 31.04
C GLY A 305 10.19 -1.82 31.84
N GLN A 306 10.52 -1.23 32.99
CA GLN A 306 9.70 -0.22 33.65
C GLN A 306 10.27 1.16 33.29
N ALA A 307 9.38 2.08 32.87
CA ALA A 307 9.49 3.53 32.60
C ALA A 307 9.06 3.83 31.14
N GLU A 308 8.16 4.77 30.81
CA GLU A 308 7.87 6.09 31.40
C GLU A 308 6.35 6.39 31.50
N GLN A 309 5.86 6.69 32.70
CA GLN A 309 4.50 7.22 32.93
C GLN A 309 4.28 8.64 32.39
N GLU A 310 5.29 9.27 31.78
CA GLU A 310 5.26 10.68 31.36
C GLU A 310 4.56 10.92 30.01
N LEU A 311 4.48 9.90 29.13
CA LEU A 311 3.91 10.06 27.78
C LEU A 311 2.39 9.92 27.70
N ILE A 312 1.69 9.72 28.82
CA ILE A 312 0.24 9.49 28.85
C ILE A 312 -0.45 10.59 29.64
N SER A 313 -1.48 11.21 29.04
CA SER A 313 -2.37 12.14 29.73
C SER A 313 -3.84 11.75 29.66
N ARG A 314 -4.59 12.26 30.64
CA ARG A 314 -6.06 12.28 30.58
C ARG A 314 -6.52 13.34 29.58
N LYS A 315 -7.62 13.06 28.87
CA LYS A 315 -8.18 13.90 27.79
C LYS A 315 -8.45 15.38 28.14
N HIS A 316 -8.39 15.83 29.39
CA HIS A 316 -8.83 17.17 29.79
C HIS A 316 -8.10 18.35 29.11
N SER A 317 -6.88 18.14 28.59
CA SER A 317 -6.10 19.17 27.88
C SER A 317 -6.19 19.06 26.35
N TYR A 318 -6.91 18.07 25.83
CA TYR A 318 -6.97 17.75 24.40
C TYR A 318 -8.41 17.70 23.93
N THR A 319 -8.66 18.19 22.73
CA THR A 319 -9.98 18.06 22.13
C THR A 319 -9.93 17.03 21.02
N GLN A 320 -10.92 16.13 21.02
CA GLN A 320 -11.04 15.09 20.01
C GLN A 320 -11.42 15.72 18.67
N LEU A 321 -10.75 15.30 17.59
CA LEU A 321 -11.16 15.67 16.24
C LEU A 321 -12.45 14.92 15.89
N VAL A 322 -13.55 15.65 15.73
CA VAL A 322 -14.86 15.11 15.35
C VAL A 322 -15.17 15.56 13.93
N LEU A 323 -14.97 14.65 12.98
CA LEU A 323 -15.32 14.87 11.58
C LEU A 323 -16.75 14.38 11.31
N SER A 324 -17.39 15.02 10.34
CA SER A 324 -18.65 14.56 9.74
C SER A 324 -18.38 13.32 8.88
N CYS A 325 -18.14 12.18 9.51
CA CYS A 325 -17.85 10.90 8.87
C CYS A 325 -18.87 9.84 9.29
N ASP A 326 -19.28 9.00 8.33
CA ASP A 326 -20.12 7.84 8.59
C ASP A 326 -19.26 6.67 9.11
N LYS A 327 -19.18 6.54 10.44
CA LYS A 327 -18.35 5.52 11.10
C LYS A 327 -18.87 4.10 10.89
N GLU A 328 -20.19 3.93 10.92
CA GLU A 328 -20.82 2.62 10.69
C GLU A 328 -20.57 2.14 9.26
N LEU A 329 -20.62 3.06 8.29
CA LEU A 329 -20.23 2.79 6.92
C LEU A 329 -18.74 2.42 6.81
N ALA A 330 -17.85 3.19 7.43
CA ALA A 330 -16.41 2.90 7.41
C ALA A 330 -16.10 1.50 7.97
N GLU A 331 -16.70 1.15 9.10
CA GLU A 331 -16.58 -0.17 9.72
C GLU A 331 -17.12 -1.27 8.80
N SER A 332 -18.29 -1.08 8.19
CA SER A 332 -18.91 -2.05 7.28
C SER A 332 -18.11 -2.27 5.98
N ILE A 333 -17.49 -1.21 5.45
CA ILE A 333 -16.75 -1.24 4.17
C ILE A 333 -15.34 -1.82 4.33
N LEU A 334 -14.63 -1.45 5.39
CA LEU A 334 -13.22 -1.80 5.59
C LEU A 334 -12.99 -3.04 6.46
N GLN A 335 -14.06 -3.68 6.98
CA GLN A 335 -14.03 -4.79 7.94
C GLN A 335 -12.73 -5.62 7.91
N CYS A 336 -11.96 -5.62 9.01
CA CYS A 336 -10.81 -6.53 9.17
C CYS A 336 -11.05 -7.42 10.37
N ASN A 337 -11.12 -8.73 10.15
CA ASN A 337 -11.22 -9.75 11.20
C ASN A 337 -9.97 -9.80 12.12
N CYS A 338 -8.91 -9.06 11.76
CA CYS A 338 -7.65 -9.00 12.49
C CYS A 338 -7.70 -8.24 13.84
N HIS A 339 -8.79 -7.53 14.13
CA HIS A 339 -8.85 -6.62 15.28
C HIS A 339 -9.07 -7.28 16.64
N VAL A 340 -9.84 -8.37 16.70
CA VAL A 340 -10.26 -8.96 17.98
C VAL A 340 -9.07 -9.57 18.75
N GLU A 341 -8.03 -10.04 18.05
CA GLU A 341 -6.87 -10.67 18.70
C GLU A 341 -5.85 -9.66 19.25
N MET A 342 -5.76 -8.44 18.71
CA MET A 342 -4.75 -7.46 19.09
C MET A 342 -5.17 -6.46 20.17
N GLU A 343 -6.48 -6.29 20.45
CA GLU A 343 -6.93 -5.36 21.50
C GLU A 343 -6.40 -5.72 22.89
N ASN A 344 -6.18 -7.01 23.15
CA ASN A 344 -5.71 -7.51 24.45
C ASN A 344 -4.17 -7.43 24.64
N LEU A 345 -3.41 -7.01 23.62
CA LEU A 345 -1.95 -7.03 23.64
C LEU A 345 -1.30 -5.64 23.53
N PHE A 346 -2.09 -4.58 23.38
CA PHE A 346 -1.60 -3.22 23.18
C PHE A 346 -0.91 -2.64 24.43
N SER A 347 0.20 -1.93 24.23
CA SER A 347 0.90 -1.11 25.23
C SER A 347 1.42 0.17 24.58
N TRP A 348 1.29 1.30 25.27
CA TRP A 348 1.90 2.56 24.83
C TRP A 348 3.43 2.52 24.82
N ASP A 349 4.04 1.69 25.67
CA ASP A 349 5.49 1.49 25.68
C ASP A 349 5.94 0.78 24.39
N ASP A 350 5.20 -0.26 23.98
CA ASP A 350 5.47 -0.97 22.72
C ASP A 350 5.23 -0.06 21.52
N PHE A 351 4.24 0.83 21.62
CA PHE A 351 3.96 1.84 20.59
C PHE A 351 5.08 2.88 20.49
N ALA A 352 5.63 3.35 21.61
CA ALA A 352 6.78 4.24 21.65
C ALA A 352 8.00 3.61 20.98
N LEU A 353 8.28 2.33 21.29
CA LEU A 353 9.35 1.58 20.62
C LEU A 353 9.10 1.42 19.11
N ALA A 354 7.84 1.22 18.70
CA ALA A 354 7.50 1.12 17.29
C ALA A 354 7.69 2.43 16.52
N ILE A 355 7.56 3.58 17.18
CA ILE A 355 7.91 4.87 16.57
C ILE A 355 9.40 4.92 16.24
N GLU A 356 10.28 4.54 17.17
CA GLU A 356 11.73 4.49 16.92
C GLU A 356 12.08 3.50 15.80
N ASN A 357 11.40 2.35 15.77
CA ASN A 357 11.60 1.34 14.73
C ASN A 357 11.10 1.82 13.36
N TRP A 358 9.99 2.56 13.32
CA TRP A 358 9.47 3.18 12.10
C TRP A 358 10.43 4.27 11.60
N GLU A 359 10.96 5.12 12.49
CA GLU A 359 11.96 6.13 12.15
C GLU A 359 13.24 5.50 11.58
N ARG A 360 13.70 4.38 12.17
CA ARG A 360 14.85 3.61 11.66
C ARG A 360 14.58 2.99 10.29
N TYR A 361 13.41 2.36 10.12
CA TYR A 361 12.99 1.76 8.85
C TYR A 361 12.96 2.81 7.73
N THR A 362 12.30 3.93 7.99
CA THR A 362 12.15 5.04 7.05
C THR A 362 13.50 5.68 6.71
N THR A 363 14.38 5.87 7.70
CA THR A 363 15.74 6.40 7.49
C THR A 363 16.57 5.48 6.60
N GLU A 364 16.51 4.16 6.83
CA GLU A 364 17.24 3.19 6.02
C GLU A 364 16.72 3.13 4.58
N MET A 365 15.41 3.17 4.37
CA MET A 365 14.82 3.23 3.03
C MET A 365 15.21 4.51 2.29
N ARG A 366 15.28 5.65 2.99
CA ARG A 366 15.78 6.89 2.37
C ARG A 366 17.23 6.79 1.97
N ARG A 367 18.08 6.30 2.87
CA ARG A 367 19.51 6.12 2.59
C ARG A 367 19.73 5.29 1.33
N LYS A 368 18.97 4.19 1.18
CA LYS A 368 18.97 3.35 -0.02
C LYS A 368 18.46 4.10 -1.25
N LEU A 369 17.33 4.79 -1.16
CA LEU A 369 16.79 5.56 -2.27
C LEU A 369 17.80 6.60 -2.75
N SER A 370 18.37 7.41 -1.86
CA SER A 370 19.40 8.39 -2.20
C SER A 370 20.64 7.76 -2.84
N ALA A 371 21.03 6.56 -2.41
CA ALA A 371 22.15 5.84 -3.01
C ALA A 371 21.84 5.28 -4.42
N PHE A 372 20.59 4.88 -4.68
CA PHE A 372 20.17 4.32 -5.97
C PHE A 372 19.93 5.38 -7.04
N MET A 373 19.48 6.56 -6.63
CA MET A 373 19.03 7.63 -7.54
C MET A 373 20.05 8.06 -8.60
N PRO A 374 21.36 8.25 -8.31
CA PRO A 374 22.33 8.61 -9.33
C PRO A 374 22.41 7.59 -10.47
N SER A 375 22.35 6.30 -10.13
CA SER A 375 22.39 5.22 -11.11
C SER A 375 21.09 5.17 -11.90
N TRP A 376 19.93 5.22 -11.23
CA TRP A 376 18.64 5.23 -11.91
C TRP A 376 18.47 6.39 -12.88
N LEU A 377 18.93 7.59 -12.51
CA LEU A 377 18.93 8.76 -13.40
C LEU A 377 19.89 8.58 -14.58
N SER A 378 21.06 7.98 -14.37
CA SER A 378 22.05 7.76 -15.44
C SER A 378 21.55 6.78 -16.51
N TYR A 379 20.83 5.74 -16.08
CA TYR A 379 20.32 4.68 -16.95
C TYR A 379 18.84 4.85 -17.33
N GLN A 380 18.17 5.89 -16.84
CA GLN A 380 16.75 6.20 -17.08
C GLN A 380 15.81 5.02 -16.77
N GLY A 381 16.13 4.24 -15.73
CA GLY A 381 15.36 3.07 -15.32
C GLY A 381 15.48 2.78 -13.83
N ILE A 382 14.46 2.14 -13.26
CA ILE A 382 14.37 1.78 -11.85
C ILE A 382 14.56 0.26 -11.72
N TYR A 383 15.67 -0.11 -11.13
CA TYR A 383 16.11 -1.50 -10.97
C TYR A 383 16.77 -1.70 -9.61
N TYR A 384 16.84 -2.93 -9.13
CA TYR A 384 17.48 -3.22 -7.86
C TYR A 384 19.00 -3.12 -8.02
N ILE A 385 19.64 -2.43 -7.06
CA ILE A 385 21.09 -2.35 -6.99
C ILE A 385 21.51 -3.11 -5.74
N ASP A 386 22.45 -4.04 -5.88
CA ASP A 386 22.97 -4.77 -4.73
C ASP A 386 23.75 -3.78 -3.82
N PRO A 387 23.43 -3.68 -2.53
CA PRO A 387 24.14 -2.79 -1.61
C PRO A 387 25.66 -3.01 -1.56
N SER A 388 26.15 -4.20 -1.92
CA SER A 388 27.59 -4.48 -2.02
C SER A 388 28.27 -3.72 -3.18
N GLU A 389 27.53 -3.39 -4.24
CA GLU A 389 28.05 -2.64 -5.40
C GLU A 389 28.19 -1.14 -5.10
N LEU A 390 27.38 -0.60 -4.20
CA LEU A 390 27.43 0.81 -3.80
C LEU A 390 28.71 1.18 -3.03
N ASN A 391 29.30 0.22 -2.31
CA ASN A 391 30.55 0.44 -1.55
C ASN A 391 31.82 0.42 -2.44
N GLY A 392 31.68 0.12 -3.73
CA GLY A 392 32.80 0.07 -4.68
C GLY A 392 33.14 1.40 -5.34
N CYS A 393 32.29 2.43 -5.19
CA CYS A 393 32.43 3.72 -5.87
C CYS A 393 33.13 4.82 -5.04
N GLU A 394 33.50 4.53 -3.79
CA GLU A 394 34.40 5.38 -2.99
C GLU A 394 35.83 4.85 -3.07
N LYS A 395 36.49 5.00 -4.23
CA LYS A 395 37.96 4.95 -4.33
C LYS A 395 38.50 5.94 -5.33
#